data_AF-A0A2I0AIW3-F1
#
_entry.id   AF-A0A2I0AIW3-F1
#
_cell.length_a   1.000
_cell.length_b   1.000
_cell.length_c   1.000
_cell.angle_alpha   90.00
_cell.angle_beta   90.00
_cell.angle_gamma   90.00
#
_symmetry.space_group_name_H-M   'P 1'
#
loop_
_entity.id
_entity.type
_entity.pdbx_description
1 polymer ?
#
loop_
_entity_poly.entity_id
_entity_poly.type
_entity_poly.pdbx_seq_one_letter_code
_entity_poly.pdbx_strand_id
1 'polypeptide(L)'
;METEELLHDLPPLFRQYKSGRVERLAGAAATPAPFDPATGVTSKLAVVDPATPVFACLYLPPNPPPATSPPAAKLPLLVYFHGGGFCIESAFSDTYHPHLTALAARARLLVVSVDYRLAPEHPLPAAYDDCWAAVQWAASSGDPWIADHADSGRIFVAGDSAGGNIAHRVAMWAGVAGLLLDGMAAVHPYFWGSQAVGEEGREEGWRAWMDDLWRAVSGGRKGLDDAWINPAAEREVAARLGCRRALVCVAEEDPMRERGRAYYEMLKGSRWAGEVELVETKGEGHVFHLERDASGEKAEQLTAKLVEFFAGDRK
;
A
#
# COMPACT_ATOMS: atom_id res chain seq x y z
N MET A 1 28.45 -29.83 6.57
CA MET A 1 27.40 -29.04 5.93
C MET A 1 28.09 -27.81 5.37
N GLU A 2 28.15 -27.66 4.05
CA GLU A 2 28.66 -26.43 3.44
C GLU A 2 27.75 -25.28 3.83
N THR A 3 28.32 -24.23 4.41
CA THR A 3 27.60 -22.99 4.70
C THR A 3 27.26 -22.33 3.37
N GLU A 4 25.97 -22.27 3.02
CA GLU A 4 25.51 -21.56 1.82
C GLU A 4 25.91 -20.09 1.89
N GLU A 5 26.51 -19.55 0.83
CA GLU A 5 26.96 -18.16 0.77
C GLU A 5 25.78 -17.21 0.54
N LEU A 6 25.73 -16.12 1.31
CA LEU A 6 24.69 -15.08 1.19
C LEU A 6 24.96 -14.18 -0.03
N LEU A 7 23.88 -13.90 -0.78
CA LEU A 7 23.83 -12.85 -1.79
C LEU A 7 23.35 -11.52 -1.19
N HIS A 8 22.29 -11.57 -0.38
CA HIS A 8 21.77 -10.43 0.36
C HIS A 8 21.45 -10.86 1.81
N ASP A 9 21.83 -10.03 2.77
CA ASP A 9 21.48 -10.18 4.18
C ASP A 9 20.81 -8.88 4.64
N LEU A 10 19.47 -8.88 4.65
CA LEU A 10 18.65 -7.71 4.89
C LEU A 10 17.68 -7.96 6.06
N PRO A 11 18.18 -8.26 7.28
CA PRO A 11 17.33 -8.31 8.45
C PRO A 11 16.73 -6.91 8.71
N PRO A 12 15.47 -6.84 9.20
CA PRO A 12 14.62 -7.96 9.65
C PRO A 12 13.75 -8.59 8.54
N LEU A 13 13.96 -8.26 7.27
CA LEU A 13 13.06 -8.67 6.18
C LEU A 13 13.38 -10.09 5.69
N PHE A 14 14.58 -10.30 5.13
CA PHE A 14 14.93 -11.58 4.51
C PHE A 14 16.45 -11.77 4.37
N ARG A 15 16.82 -13.01 4.07
CA ARG A 15 18.13 -13.40 3.56
C ARG A 15 17.98 -14.09 2.21
N GLN A 16 18.84 -13.77 1.26
CA GLN A 16 18.92 -14.47 -0.01
C GLN A 16 20.29 -15.11 -0.15
N TYR A 17 20.30 -16.38 -0.54
CA TYR A 17 21.51 -17.18 -0.73
C TYR A 17 21.86 -17.24 -2.22
N LYS A 18 23.14 -17.42 -2.56
CA LYS A 18 23.59 -17.56 -3.96
C LYS A 18 22.98 -18.77 -4.67
N SER A 19 22.47 -19.75 -3.93
CA SER A 19 21.69 -20.88 -4.45
C SER A 19 20.31 -20.49 -5.00
N GLY A 20 19.86 -19.25 -4.76
CA GLY A 20 18.53 -18.76 -5.10
C GLY A 20 17.50 -18.95 -3.98
N ARG A 21 17.85 -19.67 -2.90
CA ARG A 21 16.99 -19.81 -1.72
C ARG A 21 16.77 -18.44 -1.07
N VAL A 22 15.54 -18.19 -0.65
CA VAL A 22 15.16 -17.01 0.13
C VAL A 22 14.60 -17.47 1.47
N GLU A 23 15.06 -16.84 2.55
CA GLU A 23 14.58 -17.04 3.91
C GLU A 23 13.94 -15.73 4.36
N ARG A 24 12.61 -15.73 4.54
CA ARG A 24 11.88 -14.59 5.09
C ARG A 24 11.98 -14.62 6.62
N LEU A 25 12.43 -13.52 7.20
CA LEU A 25 12.64 -13.38 8.64
C LEU A 25 11.42 -12.78 9.36
N ALA A 26 10.47 -12.23 8.60
CA ALA A 26 9.23 -11.64 9.09
C ALA A 26 8.08 -11.84 8.06
N GLY A 27 6.86 -11.46 8.45
CA GLY A 27 5.68 -11.44 7.59
C GLY A 27 5.11 -12.81 7.22
N ALA A 28 4.98 -13.69 8.21
CA ALA A 28 4.36 -15.01 8.01
C ALA A 28 2.92 -14.85 7.52
N ALA A 29 2.58 -15.53 6.42
CA ALA A 29 1.21 -15.60 5.93
C ALA A 29 0.35 -16.42 6.89
N ALA A 30 -0.78 -15.85 7.32
CA ALA A 30 -1.84 -16.58 8.00
C ALA A 30 -2.96 -16.88 7.00
N THR A 31 -3.91 -17.75 7.36
CA THR A 31 -5.19 -17.81 6.64
C THR A 31 -6.17 -16.91 7.38
N PRO A 32 -6.78 -15.90 6.73
CA PRO A 32 -7.68 -15.00 7.44
C PRO A 32 -8.90 -15.78 7.89
N ALA A 33 -9.40 -15.47 9.08
CA ALA A 33 -10.69 -15.98 9.50
C ALA A 33 -11.77 -15.49 8.51
N PRO A 34 -12.68 -16.37 8.04
CA PRO A 34 -13.74 -15.96 7.12
C PRO A 34 -14.68 -14.91 7.71
N PHE A 35 -14.69 -14.75 9.04
CA PHE A 35 -15.54 -13.81 9.77
C PHE A 35 -14.81 -13.28 11.00
N ASP A 36 -14.81 -11.97 11.16
CA ASP A 36 -14.28 -11.27 12.33
C ASP A 36 -15.44 -10.87 13.27
N PRO A 37 -15.59 -11.47 14.46
CA PRO A 37 -16.68 -11.16 15.37
C PRO A 37 -16.58 -9.78 16.01
N ALA A 38 -15.39 -9.16 16.06
CA ALA A 38 -15.22 -7.85 16.68
C ALA A 38 -15.77 -6.72 15.78
N THR A 39 -15.63 -6.88 14.46
CA THR A 39 -16.03 -5.88 13.47
C THR A 39 -17.28 -6.28 12.69
N GLY A 40 -17.67 -7.56 12.72
CA GLY A 40 -18.75 -8.13 11.92
C GLY A 40 -18.40 -8.29 10.43
N VAL A 41 -17.13 -8.13 10.06
CA VAL A 41 -16.65 -8.20 8.68
C VAL A 41 -16.50 -9.65 8.23
N THR A 42 -16.95 -9.94 7.01
CA THR A 42 -16.71 -11.23 6.35
C THR A 42 -15.54 -11.09 5.38
N SER A 43 -14.64 -12.06 5.37
CA SER A 43 -13.46 -12.05 4.49
C SER A 43 -13.41 -13.30 3.61
N LYS A 44 -12.91 -13.18 2.38
CA LYS A 44 -12.66 -14.34 1.50
C LYS A 44 -11.46 -14.14 0.59
N LEU A 45 -10.90 -15.25 0.12
CA LEU A 45 -9.92 -15.27 -0.97
C LEU A 45 -10.63 -15.03 -2.32
N ALA A 46 -10.02 -14.23 -3.18
CA ALA A 46 -10.40 -14.06 -4.58
C ALA A 46 -9.18 -14.25 -5.49
N VAL A 47 -9.41 -14.80 -6.68
CA VAL A 47 -8.39 -14.90 -7.74
C VAL A 47 -8.56 -13.68 -8.63
N VAL A 48 -7.50 -12.87 -8.75
CA VAL A 48 -7.53 -11.64 -9.55
C VAL A 48 -7.33 -11.95 -11.03
N ASP A 49 -6.33 -12.78 -11.32
CA ASP A 49 -6.02 -13.20 -12.68
C ASP A 49 -5.76 -14.71 -12.66
N PRO A 50 -6.55 -15.54 -13.36
CA PRO A 50 -6.33 -16.98 -13.37
C PRO A 50 -5.07 -17.41 -14.13
N ALA A 51 -4.47 -16.53 -14.94
CA ALA A 51 -3.23 -16.79 -15.67
C ALA A 51 -1.97 -16.47 -14.87
N THR A 52 -2.09 -15.71 -13.77
CA THR A 52 -0.98 -15.36 -12.88
C THR A 52 -1.31 -15.74 -11.44
N PRO A 53 -0.32 -15.93 -10.55
CA PRO A 53 -0.60 -16.28 -9.15
C PRO A 53 -1.00 -15.04 -8.31
N VAL A 54 -1.82 -14.14 -8.86
CA VAL A 54 -2.25 -12.92 -8.16
C VAL A 54 -3.57 -13.16 -7.46
N PHE A 55 -3.55 -13.05 -6.14
CA PHE A 55 -4.71 -13.22 -5.28
C PHE A 55 -5.05 -11.93 -4.55
N ALA A 56 -6.25 -11.88 -3.99
CA ALA A 56 -6.65 -10.85 -3.07
C ALA A 56 -7.45 -11.42 -1.91
N CYS A 57 -7.37 -10.77 -0.75
CA CYS A 57 -8.33 -10.94 0.34
C CYS A 57 -9.39 -9.85 0.24
N LEU A 58 -10.64 -10.24 0.04
CA LEU A 58 -11.79 -9.35 0.03
C LEU A 58 -12.39 -9.23 1.41
N TYR A 59 -12.73 -8.01 1.83
CA TYR A 59 -13.40 -7.71 3.09
C TYR A 59 -14.74 -7.02 2.83
N LEU A 60 -15.83 -7.60 3.32
CA LEU A 60 -17.18 -7.07 3.19
C LEU A 60 -17.71 -6.64 4.57
N PRO A 61 -18.08 -5.36 4.76
CA PRO A 61 -18.58 -4.87 6.04
C PRO A 61 -19.96 -5.47 6.36
N PRO A 62 -20.34 -5.49 7.65
CA PRO A 62 -21.64 -6.01 8.06
C PRO A 62 -22.78 -5.23 7.41
N ASN A 63 -23.86 -5.92 7.05
CA ASN A 63 -25.05 -5.31 6.42
C ASN A 63 -24.71 -4.47 5.16
N PRO A 64 -24.09 -5.08 4.12
CA PRO A 64 -23.83 -4.37 2.87
C PRO A 64 -25.16 -4.02 2.17
N PRO A 65 -25.21 -2.93 1.37
CA PRO A 65 -26.35 -2.62 0.53
C PRO A 65 -26.73 -3.81 -0.36
N PRO A 66 -28.03 -4.10 -0.57
CA PRO A 66 -28.46 -5.16 -1.48
C PRO A 66 -27.90 -4.97 -2.90
N ALA A 67 -27.71 -6.07 -3.64
CA ALA A 67 -27.21 -6.03 -5.02
C ALA A 67 -28.04 -5.14 -5.96
N THR A 68 -29.34 -5.01 -5.66
CA THR A 68 -30.31 -4.18 -6.39
C THR A 68 -30.21 -2.68 -6.07
N SER A 69 -29.34 -2.27 -5.15
CA SER A 69 -29.15 -0.87 -4.78
C SER A 69 -28.60 -0.07 -5.96
N PRO A 70 -29.03 1.19 -6.16
CA PRO A 70 -28.42 2.05 -7.15
C PRO A 70 -26.94 2.28 -6.83
N PRO A 71 -26.07 2.54 -7.83
CA PRO A 71 -24.62 2.69 -7.62
C PRO A 71 -24.25 3.68 -6.49
N ALA A 72 -24.93 4.82 -6.40
CA ALA A 72 -24.68 5.83 -5.37
C ALA A 72 -25.01 5.38 -3.93
N ALA A 73 -25.76 4.28 -3.76
CA ALA A 73 -26.07 3.67 -2.47
C ALA A 73 -25.20 2.42 -2.19
N LYS A 74 -24.30 2.04 -3.11
CA LYS A 74 -23.32 0.96 -2.94
C LYS A 74 -22.09 1.46 -2.17
N LEU A 75 -21.25 0.53 -1.73
CA LEU A 75 -20.07 0.80 -0.91
C LEU A 75 -18.93 1.38 -1.77
N PRO A 76 -18.14 2.34 -1.27
CA PRO A 76 -16.84 2.63 -1.84
C PRO A 76 -15.94 1.38 -1.87
N LEU A 77 -15.04 1.34 -2.84
CA LEU A 77 -14.07 0.26 -3.02
C LEU A 77 -12.69 0.75 -2.64
N LEU A 78 -12.00 0.05 -1.74
CA LEU A 78 -10.61 0.30 -1.39
C LEU A 78 -9.74 -0.83 -1.92
N VAL A 79 -8.79 -0.55 -2.81
CA VAL A 79 -7.73 -1.49 -3.17
C VAL A 79 -6.51 -1.18 -2.32
N TYR A 80 -6.15 -2.09 -1.44
CA TYR A 80 -5.07 -1.92 -0.46
C TYR A 80 -3.84 -2.74 -0.83
N PHE A 81 -2.67 -2.12 -0.71
CA PHE A 81 -1.37 -2.74 -0.93
C PHE A 81 -0.61 -2.75 0.39
N HIS A 82 -0.25 -3.93 0.87
CA HIS A 82 0.51 -4.05 2.11
C HIS A 82 1.96 -3.55 1.94
N GLY A 83 2.57 -3.09 3.03
CA GLY A 83 3.98 -2.77 3.15
C GLY A 83 4.88 -4.01 3.20
N GLY A 84 6.01 -3.90 3.91
CA GLY A 84 7.00 -4.99 3.99
C GLY A 84 8.15 -4.90 3.00
N GLY A 85 8.46 -3.68 2.52
CA GLY A 85 9.62 -3.44 1.66
C GLY A 85 9.60 -4.21 0.34
N PHE A 86 8.43 -4.58 -0.19
CA PHE A 86 8.23 -5.48 -1.34
C PHE A 86 8.67 -6.93 -1.11
N CYS A 87 9.07 -7.29 0.11
CA CYS A 87 9.79 -8.52 0.41
C CYS A 87 9.13 -9.40 1.47
N ILE A 88 8.14 -8.93 2.22
CA ILE A 88 7.48 -9.71 3.27
C ILE A 88 6.02 -9.30 3.33
N GLU A 89 5.29 -9.92 4.27
CA GLU A 89 3.85 -9.74 4.47
C GLU A 89 3.03 -10.33 3.32
N SER A 90 1.72 -10.26 3.48
CA SER A 90 0.74 -10.87 2.58
C SER A 90 -0.61 -10.20 2.82
N ALA A 91 -1.51 -10.26 1.82
CA ALA A 91 -2.92 -9.88 2.00
C ALA A 91 -3.63 -10.65 3.12
N PHE A 92 -3.05 -11.77 3.54
CA PHE A 92 -3.57 -12.65 4.58
C PHE A 92 -2.81 -12.54 5.91
N SER A 93 -1.92 -11.55 6.04
CA SER A 93 -1.13 -11.38 7.25
C SER A 93 -1.99 -10.93 8.44
N ASP A 94 -1.65 -11.51 9.59
CA ASP A 94 -2.14 -11.17 10.92
C ASP A 94 -1.85 -9.72 11.34
N THR A 95 -0.93 -9.04 10.65
CA THR A 95 -0.61 -7.61 10.81
C THR A 95 -1.68 -6.73 10.15
N TYR A 96 -2.09 -7.08 8.94
CA TYR A 96 -3.01 -6.26 8.14
C TYR A 96 -4.48 -6.60 8.38
N HIS A 97 -4.79 -7.86 8.69
CA HIS A 97 -6.17 -8.31 8.85
C HIS A 97 -6.97 -7.46 9.85
N PRO A 98 -6.49 -7.18 11.08
CA PRO A 98 -7.22 -6.35 12.03
C PRO A 98 -7.41 -4.90 11.57
N HIS A 99 -6.39 -4.34 10.90
CA HIS A 99 -6.45 -2.99 10.35
C HIS A 99 -7.51 -2.88 9.25
N LEU A 100 -7.53 -3.84 8.32
CA LEU A 100 -8.44 -3.82 7.18
C LEU A 100 -9.88 -4.16 7.55
N THR A 101 -10.11 -5.06 8.52
CA THR A 101 -11.47 -5.27 9.06
C THR A 101 -11.99 -4.03 9.77
N ALA A 102 -11.15 -3.34 10.55
CA ALA A 102 -11.50 -2.09 11.20
C ALA A 102 -11.86 -0.99 10.18
N LEU A 103 -11.04 -0.80 9.14
CA LEU A 103 -11.34 0.16 8.06
C LEU A 103 -12.63 -0.20 7.32
N ALA A 104 -12.81 -1.46 6.92
CA ALA A 104 -14.01 -1.91 6.21
C ALA A 104 -15.28 -1.59 7.00
N ALA A 105 -15.31 -1.95 8.28
CA ALA A 105 -16.46 -1.72 9.15
C ALA A 105 -16.72 -0.23 9.40
N ARG A 106 -15.68 0.53 9.78
CA ARG A 106 -15.82 1.92 10.23
C ARG A 106 -16.08 2.89 9.08
N ALA A 107 -15.42 2.70 7.94
CA ALA A 107 -15.58 3.54 6.76
C ALA A 107 -16.65 3.02 5.80
N ARG A 108 -17.30 1.89 6.12
CA ARG A 108 -18.37 1.29 5.31
C ARG A 108 -17.93 1.09 3.86
N LEU A 109 -16.81 0.39 3.68
CA LEU A 109 -16.19 0.16 2.37
C LEU A 109 -15.91 -1.33 2.14
N LEU A 110 -15.90 -1.74 0.87
CA LEU A 110 -15.42 -3.05 0.45
C LEU A 110 -13.91 -2.95 0.22
N VAL A 111 -13.11 -3.81 0.86
CA VAL A 111 -11.64 -3.81 0.68
C VAL A 111 -11.21 -4.94 -0.23
N VAL A 112 -10.28 -4.66 -1.13
CA VAL A 112 -9.49 -5.60 -1.92
C VAL A 112 -8.04 -5.50 -1.45
N SER A 113 -7.59 -6.38 -0.57
CA SER A 113 -6.18 -6.44 -0.15
C SER A 113 -5.40 -7.33 -1.11
N VAL A 114 -4.42 -6.79 -1.82
CA VAL A 114 -3.73 -7.49 -2.91
C VAL A 114 -2.54 -8.28 -2.38
N ASP A 115 -2.45 -9.57 -2.74
CA ASP A 115 -1.35 -10.46 -2.42
C ASP A 115 -0.35 -10.48 -3.58
N TYR A 116 0.41 -9.38 -3.72
CA TYR A 116 1.29 -9.17 -4.86
C TYR A 116 2.57 -10.00 -4.73
N ARG A 117 3.20 -10.34 -5.88
CA ARG A 117 4.44 -11.12 -5.88
C ARG A 117 5.59 -10.36 -5.24
N LEU A 118 6.34 -11.06 -4.40
CA LEU A 118 7.38 -10.49 -3.57
C LEU A 118 8.77 -10.64 -4.18
N ALA A 119 9.61 -9.64 -3.93
CA ALA A 119 11.05 -9.70 -4.17
C ALA A 119 11.74 -10.52 -3.06
N PRO A 120 12.94 -11.10 -3.33
CA PRO A 120 13.70 -11.03 -4.58
C PRO A 120 13.31 -12.09 -5.63
N GLU A 121 12.39 -13.02 -5.34
CA GLU A 121 11.94 -14.04 -6.30
C GLU A 121 11.28 -13.40 -7.53
N HIS A 122 10.52 -12.33 -7.30
CA HIS A 122 9.88 -11.52 -8.34
C HIS A 122 10.24 -10.04 -8.14
N PRO A 123 11.43 -9.57 -8.58
CA PRO A 123 11.82 -8.18 -8.42
C PRO A 123 10.91 -7.24 -9.22
N LEU A 124 10.86 -5.96 -8.85
CA LEU A 124 10.07 -4.93 -9.52
C LEU A 124 10.34 -4.90 -11.03
N PRO A 125 9.31 -4.86 -11.89
CA PRO A 125 8.00 -4.29 -11.61
C PRO A 125 6.90 -5.30 -11.25
N ALA A 126 7.22 -6.56 -10.93
CA ALA A 126 6.20 -7.60 -10.71
C ALA A 126 5.08 -7.18 -9.73
N ALA A 127 5.44 -6.60 -8.57
CA ALA A 127 4.47 -6.09 -7.60
C ALA A 127 3.60 -4.95 -8.16
N TYR A 128 4.17 -4.04 -8.96
CA TYR A 128 3.42 -2.97 -9.60
C TYR A 128 2.42 -3.53 -10.62
N ASP A 129 2.87 -4.45 -11.46
CA ASP A 129 2.04 -5.09 -12.49
C ASP A 129 0.86 -5.84 -11.85
N ASP A 130 1.12 -6.59 -10.77
CA ASP A 130 0.09 -7.33 -10.03
C ASP A 130 -0.95 -6.40 -9.39
N CYS A 131 -0.48 -5.32 -8.75
CA CYS A 131 -1.37 -4.36 -8.11
C CYS A 131 -2.19 -3.56 -9.13
N TRP A 132 -1.62 -3.27 -10.30
CA TRP A 132 -2.35 -2.64 -11.39
C TRP A 132 -3.37 -3.59 -12.02
N ALA A 133 -3.04 -4.88 -12.18
CA ALA A 133 -3.99 -5.90 -12.60
C ALA A 133 -5.16 -6.00 -11.60
N ALA A 134 -4.87 -5.96 -10.29
CA ALA A 134 -5.88 -5.98 -9.24
C ALA A 134 -6.80 -4.74 -9.28
N VAL A 135 -6.26 -3.54 -9.54
CA VAL A 135 -7.10 -2.34 -9.71
C VAL A 135 -8.00 -2.45 -10.94
N GLN A 136 -7.48 -2.92 -12.07
CA GLN A 136 -8.30 -3.11 -13.28
C GLN A 136 -9.38 -4.15 -13.07
N TRP A 137 -9.03 -5.28 -12.44
CA TRP A 137 -9.96 -6.34 -12.07
C TRP A 137 -11.08 -5.82 -11.17
N ALA A 138 -10.73 -5.08 -10.12
CA ALA A 138 -11.66 -4.45 -9.20
C ALA A 138 -12.57 -3.43 -9.90
N ALA A 139 -12.00 -2.56 -10.74
CA ALA A 139 -12.75 -1.55 -11.51
C ALA A 139 -13.71 -2.18 -12.54
N SER A 140 -13.41 -3.39 -13.01
CA SER A 140 -14.24 -4.16 -13.94
C SER A 140 -15.26 -5.10 -13.26
N SER A 141 -15.44 -4.98 -11.93
CA SER A 141 -16.32 -5.85 -11.14
C SER A 141 -15.92 -7.34 -11.19
N GLY A 142 -14.62 -7.63 -11.09
CA GLY A 142 -14.05 -8.97 -11.26
C GLY A 142 -14.42 -10.03 -10.21
N ASP A 143 -15.21 -9.68 -9.18
CA ASP A 143 -15.76 -10.61 -8.19
C ASP A 143 -17.24 -10.30 -7.92
N PRO A 144 -18.11 -11.30 -7.65
CA PRO A 144 -19.51 -11.08 -7.30
C PRO A 144 -19.74 -10.08 -6.16
N TRP A 145 -18.91 -10.07 -5.11
CA TRP A 145 -19.04 -9.09 -4.02
C TRP A 145 -18.82 -7.66 -4.52
N ILE A 146 -17.87 -7.47 -5.45
CA ILE A 146 -17.61 -6.17 -6.06
C ILE A 146 -18.78 -5.79 -6.97
N ALA A 147 -19.22 -6.69 -7.84
CA ALA A 147 -20.35 -6.47 -8.75
C ALA A 147 -21.64 -6.11 -8.00
N ASP A 148 -21.91 -6.82 -6.90
CA ASP A 148 -23.14 -6.68 -6.14
C ASP A 148 -23.09 -5.46 -5.21
N HIS A 149 -21.97 -5.21 -4.53
CA HIS A 149 -21.94 -4.27 -3.41
C HIS A 149 -21.06 -3.03 -3.57
N ALA A 150 -20.20 -2.95 -4.60
CA ALA A 150 -19.31 -1.80 -4.79
C ALA A 150 -19.87 -0.74 -5.75
N ASP A 151 -19.56 0.52 -5.47
CA ASP A 151 -19.72 1.65 -6.37
C ASP A 151 -18.44 1.79 -7.21
N SER A 152 -18.49 1.38 -8.48
CA SER A 152 -17.36 1.49 -9.42
C SER A 152 -16.95 2.93 -9.73
N GLY A 153 -17.78 3.92 -9.38
CA GLY A 153 -17.43 5.34 -9.43
C GLY A 153 -16.71 5.84 -8.18
N ARG A 154 -16.55 5.02 -7.14
CA ARG A 154 -15.87 5.37 -5.88
C ARG A 154 -14.77 4.39 -5.51
N ILE A 155 -13.68 4.44 -6.28
CA ILE A 155 -12.51 3.59 -6.07
C ILE A 155 -11.38 4.39 -5.42
N PHE A 156 -10.87 3.87 -4.32
CA PHE A 156 -9.70 4.35 -3.61
C PHE A 156 -8.57 3.34 -3.75
N VAL A 157 -7.34 3.84 -3.75
CA VAL A 157 -6.15 3.00 -3.57
C VAL A 157 -5.42 3.45 -2.32
N ALA A 158 -4.85 2.51 -1.57
CA ALA A 158 -4.04 2.87 -0.42
C ALA A 158 -2.96 1.84 -0.14
N GLY A 159 -1.97 2.23 0.64
CA GLY A 159 -1.02 1.31 1.20
C GLY A 159 -0.06 2.02 2.12
N ASP A 160 0.65 1.22 2.90
CA ASP A 160 1.69 1.66 3.82
C ASP A 160 3.08 1.29 3.30
N SER A 161 4.13 2.05 3.64
CA SER A 161 5.51 1.67 3.29
C SER A 161 5.67 1.39 1.78
N ALA A 162 6.14 0.20 1.40
CA ALA A 162 6.18 -0.28 0.01
C ALA A 162 4.80 -0.22 -0.68
N GLY A 163 3.72 -0.54 0.02
CA GLY A 163 2.34 -0.38 -0.46
C GLY A 163 1.97 1.07 -0.76
N GLY A 164 2.48 2.03 0.03
CA GLY A 164 2.30 3.46 -0.24
C GLY A 164 3.04 3.91 -1.51
N ASN A 165 4.19 3.31 -1.80
CA ASN A 165 4.90 3.48 -3.07
C ASN A 165 4.10 2.89 -4.25
N ILE A 166 3.57 1.68 -4.09
CA ILE A 166 2.70 1.03 -5.08
C ILE A 166 1.45 1.91 -5.34
N ALA A 167 0.82 2.43 -4.30
CA ALA A 167 -0.36 3.30 -4.43
C ALA A 167 -0.08 4.53 -5.31
N HIS A 168 1.08 5.16 -5.14
CA HIS A 168 1.53 6.23 -6.03
C HIS A 168 1.66 5.75 -7.48
N ARG A 169 2.38 4.64 -7.71
CA ARG A 169 2.59 4.14 -9.08
C ARG A 169 1.31 3.72 -9.79
N VAL A 170 0.42 3.05 -9.08
CA VAL A 170 -0.90 2.66 -9.57
C VAL A 170 -1.76 3.89 -9.87
N ALA A 171 -1.77 4.91 -9.00
CA ALA A 171 -2.52 6.15 -9.26
C ALA A 171 -2.00 6.90 -10.50
N MET A 172 -0.69 6.83 -10.77
CA MET A 172 -0.10 7.38 -11.98
C MET A 172 -0.55 6.64 -13.23
N TRP A 173 -0.53 5.30 -13.20
CA TRP A 173 -1.03 4.48 -14.30
C TRP A 173 -2.54 4.63 -14.52
N ALA A 174 -3.32 4.80 -13.45
CA ALA A 174 -4.73 5.14 -13.54
C ALA A 174 -4.95 6.41 -14.38
N GLY A 175 -4.17 7.46 -14.11
CA GLY A 175 -4.27 8.71 -14.87
C GLY A 175 -3.88 8.56 -16.34
N VAL A 176 -2.84 7.77 -16.65
CA VAL A 176 -2.46 7.44 -18.03
C VAL A 176 -3.54 6.61 -18.74
N ALA A 177 -4.19 5.70 -18.03
CA ALA A 177 -5.27 4.86 -18.54
C ALA A 177 -6.63 5.57 -18.60
N GLY A 178 -6.74 6.82 -18.11
CA GLY A 178 -8.00 7.56 -18.03
C GLY A 178 -8.96 7.08 -16.93
N LEU A 179 -8.48 6.28 -15.98
CA LEU A 179 -9.21 5.88 -14.78
C LEU A 179 -9.03 6.95 -13.70
N LEU A 180 -10.15 7.53 -13.24
CA LEU A 180 -10.14 8.55 -12.18
C LEU A 180 -10.59 7.95 -10.84
N LEU A 181 -9.61 7.73 -9.96
CA LEU A 181 -9.79 7.28 -8.58
C LEU A 181 -10.34 8.43 -7.72
N ASP A 182 -11.16 8.10 -6.73
CA ASP A 182 -11.67 9.09 -5.76
C ASP A 182 -10.62 9.52 -4.73
N GLY A 183 -9.62 8.67 -4.48
CA GLY A 183 -8.48 9.07 -3.66
C GLY A 183 -7.35 8.05 -3.61
N MET A 184 -6.17 8.53 -3.23
CA MET A 184 -4.98 7.73 -2.95
C MET A 184 -4.48 8.05 -1.54
N ALA A 185 -4.34 7.06 -0.66
CA ALA A 185 -3.71 7.24 0.65
C ALA A 185 -2.35 6.53 0.69
N ALA A 186 -1.30 7.28 1.04
CA ALA A 186 0.07 6.77 1.16
C ALA A 186 0.53 6.96 2.61
N VAL A 187 0.58 5.87 3.38
CA VAL A 187 0.94 5.90 4.79
C VAL A 187 2.40 5.53 4.94
N HIS A 188 3.23 6.45 5.44
CA HIS A 188 4.67 6.23 5.63
C HIS A 188 5.33 5.69 4.34
N PRO A 189 5.13 6.33 3.17
CA PRO A 189 5.46 5.71 1.90
C PRO A 189 6.97 5.47 1.76
N TYR A 190 7.33 4.29 1.24
CA TYR A 190 8.71 3.95 0.91
C TYR A 190 9.15 4.68 -0.36
N PHE A 191 9.60 5.91 -0.19
CA PHE A 191 10.31 6.69 -1.19
C PHE A 191 11.76 6.89 -0.78
N TRP A 192 12.63 6.99 -1.77
CA TRP A 192 14.07 7.09 -1.55
C TRP A 192 14.76 7.91 -2.64
N GLY A 193 16.06 8.13 -2.48
CA GLY A 193 16.90 8.86 -3.40
C GLY A 193 18.36 8.85 -2.95
N SER A 194 19.29 9.02 -3.89
CA SER A 194 20.72 8.98 -3.57
C SER A 194 21.15 10.11 -2.63
N GLN A 195 20.53 11.29 -2.80
CA GLN A 195 20.78 12.47 -1.97
C GLN A 195 19.81 12.51 -0.79
N ALA A 196 20.32 12.68 0.43
CA ALA A 196 19.52 12.85 1.64
C ALA A 196 18.62 14.09 1.56
N VAL A 197 17.44 14.03 2.16
CA VAL A 197 16.52 15.17 2.29
C VAL A 197 16.25 15.47 3.76
N GLY A 198 16.19 16.77 4.10
CA GLY A 198 15.92 17.22 5.45
C GLY A 198 16.88 16.61 6.48
N GLU A 199 16.31 15.89 7.45
CA GLU A 199 17.00 15.25 8.58
C GLU A 199 17.31 13.76 8.35
N GLU A 200 17.20 13.26 7.11
CA GLU A 200 17.46 11.86 6.76
C GLU A 200 18.92 11.45 7.00
N GLY A 201 19.13 10.22 7.49
CA GLY A 201 20.47 9.65 7.71
C GLY A 201 21.09 9.96 9.07
N ARG A 202 20.27 10.28 10.07
CA ARG A 202 20.70 10.40 11.49
C ARG A 202 21.24 9.08 12.07
N GLU A 203 20.72 7.95 11.60
CA GLU A 203 21.13 6.63 12.03
C GLU A 203 22.26 6.09 11.13
N GLU A 204 23.35 5.67 11.76
CA GLU A 204 24.51 5.11 11.06
C GLU A 204 24.13 3.80 10.37
N GLY A 205 24.56 3.62 9.11
CA GLY A 205 24.29 2.40 8.33
C GLY A 205 22.89 2.29 7.72
N TRP A 206 21.88 2.98 8.26
CA TRP A 206 20.49 2.91 7.75
C TRP A 206 20.38 3.23 6.26
N ARG A 207 21.05 4.28 5.79
CA ARG A 207 21.03 4.63 4.36
C ARG A 207 21.61 3.53 3.47
N ALA A 208 22.71 2.92 3.89
CA ALA A 208 23.34 1.85 3.13
C ALA A 208 22.41 0.63 3.07
N TRP A 209 21.74 0.32 4.19
CA TRP A 209 20.73 -0.73 4.25
C TRP A 209 19.55 -0.46 3.30
N MET A 210 19.04 0.77 3.25
CA MET A 210 17.98 1.18 2.31
C MET A 210 18.42 1.10 0.85
N ASP A 211 19.65 1.53 0.56
CA ASP A 211 20.24 1.41 -0.78
C ASP A 211 20.34 -0.05 -1.22
N ASP A 212 20.77 -0.94 -0.33
CA ASP A 212 20.90 -2.38 -0.59
C ASP A 212 19.53 -3.05 -0.71
N LEU A 213 18.55 -2.67 0.12
CA LEU A 213 17.16 -3.10 -0.04
C LEU A 213 16.63 -2.70 -1.42
N TRP A 214 16.80 -1.44 -1.83
CA TRP A 214 16.35 -1.00 -3.16
C TRP A 214 17.00 -1.79 -4.30
N ARG A 215 18.31 -2.04 -4.21
CA ARG A 215 19.03 -2.86 -5.20
C ARG A 215 18.47 -4.28 -5.25
N ALA A 216 18.18 -4.90 -4.11
CA ALA A 216 17.60 -6.23 -4.07
C ALA A 216 16.20 -6.27 -4.69
N VAL A 217 15.29 -5.35 -4.30
CA VAL A 217 13.90 -5.36 -4.77
C VAL A 217 13.73 -4.96 -6.22
N SER A 218 14.65 -4.14 -6.76
CA SER A 218 14.69 -3.80 -8.18
C SER A 218 15.46 -4.82 -9.03
N GLY A 219 16.06 -5.84 -8.40
CA GLY A 219 16.95 -6.81 -9.05
C GLY A 219 18.18 -6.15 -9.70
N GLY A 220 18.65 -5.04 -9.13
CA GLY A 220 19.76 -4.23 -9.62
C GLY A 220 19.48 -3.45 -10.91
N ARG A 221 18.26 -3.48 -11.43
CA ARG A 221 17.91 -2.87 -12.73
C ARG A 221 17.73 -1.36 -12.68
N LYS A 222 17.42 -0.82 -11.50
CA LYS A 222 17.06 0.59 -11.30
C LYS A 222 17.97 1.24 -10.27
N GLY A 223 18.44 2.45 -10.58
CA GLY A 223 19.23 3.26 -9.65
C GLY A 223 18.39 3.84 -8.51
N LEU A 224 19.05 4.43 -7.52
CA LEU A 224 18.41 5.04 -6.34
C LEU A 224 17.56 6.28 -6.69
N ASP A 225 17.84 6.92 -7.81
CA ASP A 225 17.08 8.06 -8.32
C ASP A 225 16.14 7.68 -9.47
N ASP A 226 15.91 6.37 -9.69
CA ASP A 226 14.88 5.94 -10.60
C ASP A 226 13.49 6.29 -10.05
N ALA A 227 12.60 6.69 -10.93
CA ALA A 227 11.30 7.18 -10.54
C ALA A 227 10.42 6.13 -9.85
N TRP A 228 10.73 4.83 -9.95
CA TRP A 228 10.03 3.80 -9.17
C TRP A 228 10.15 4.02 -7.66
N ILE A 229 11.28 4.56 -7.17
CA ILE A 229 11.49 4.84 -5.74
C ILE A 229 11.56 6.33 -5.43
N ASN A 230 11.93 7.16 -6.41
CA ASN A 230 12.05 8.60 -6.27
C ASN A 230 11.00 9.34 -7.11
N PRO A 231 9.80 9.65 -6.58
CA PRO A 231 8.75 10.35 -7.34
C PRO A 231 9.20 11.69 -7.93
N ALA A 232 10.21 12.34 -7.36
CA ALA A 232 10.72 13.61 -7.85
C ALA A 232 11.45 13.49 -9.21
N ALA A 233 11.85 12.29 -9.62
CA ALA A 233 12.42 12.03 -10.93
C ALA A 233 11.38 12.12 -12.07
N GLU A 234 10.09 12.13 -11.76
CA GLU A 234 8.98 12.11 -12.73
C GLU A 234 7.99 13.29 -12.53
N ARG A 235 8.50 14.49 -12.20
CA ARG A 235 7.68 15.69 -11.90
C ARG A 235 6.56 16.01 -12.91
N GLU A 236 6.81 15.87 -14.22
CA GLU A 236 5.78 16.10 -15.23
C GLU A 236 4.70 15.02 -15.26
N VAL A 237 5.07 13.79 -14.89
CA VAL A 237 4.14 12.66 -14.80
C VAL A 237 3.33 12.77 -13.50
N ALA A 238 3.90 13.32 -12.42
CA ALA A 238 3.15 13.57 -11.18
C ALA A 238 1.93 14.48 -11.40
N ALA A 239 1.99 15.39 -12.39
CA ALA A 239 0.84 16.19 -12.82
C ALA A 239 -0.30 15.35 -13.45
N ARG A 240 -0.05 14.07 -13.76
CA ARG A 240 -0.99 13.12 -14.37
C ARG A 240 -1.55 12.11 -13.37
N LEU A 241 -1.40 12.33 -12.05
CA LEU A 241 -2.02 11.46 -11.05
C LEU A 241 -3.53 11.32 -11.31
N GLY A 242 -3.99 10.08 -11.51
CA GLY A 242 -5.37 9.72 -11.79
C GLY A 242 -6.23 9.62 -10.54
N CYS A 243 -6.05 10.50 -9.56
CA CYS A 243 -6.89 10.56 -8.37
C CYS A 243 -7.36 11.99 -8.08
N ARG A 244 -8.54 12.13 -7.46
CA ARG A 244 -9.10 13.43 -7.07
C ARG A 244 -8.45 14.00 -5.81
N ARG A 245 -8.10 13.12 -4.88
CA ARG A 245 -7.55 13.48 -3.56
C ARG A 245 -6.38 12.58 -3.20
N ALA A 246 -5.42 13.12 -2.46
CA ALA A 246 -4.29 12.39 -1.94
C ALA A 246 -4.14 12.66 -0.44
N LEU A 247 -3.96 11.61 0.35
CA LEU A 247 -3.60 11.70 1.75
C LEU A 247 -2.19 11.13 1.92
N VAL A 248 -1.27 11.94 2.43
CA VAL A 248 0.09 11.51 2.77
C VAL A 248 0.21 11.52 4.29
N CYS A 249 0.48 10.37 4.89
CA CYS A 249 0.72 10.26 6.32
C CYS A 249 2.20 10.02 6.57
N VAL A 250 2.80 10.75 7.51
CA VAL A 250 4.19 10.60 7.96
C VAL A 250 4.22 10.49 9.49
N ALA A 251 5.24 9.84 10.05
CA ALA A 251 5.45 9.81 11.50
C ALA A 251 6.77 10.48 11.86
N GLU A 252 6.83 11.13 13.02
CA GLU A 252 7.97 11.96 13.41
C GLU A 252 9.28 11.18 13.52
N GLU A 253 9.24 9.94 13.98
CA GLU A 253 10.41 9.09 14.20
C GLU A 253 10.67 8.15 13.01
N ASP A 254 9.83 8.20 11.97
CA ASP A 254 10.04 7.41 10.75
C ASP A 254 11.28 7.93 9.97
N PRO A 255 12.27 7.07 9.68
CA PRO A 255 13.44 7.44 8.88
C PRO A 255 13.12 7.98 7.48
N MET A 256 11.93 7.67 6.94
CA MET A 256 11.43 8.14 5.63
C MET A 256 10.49 9.35 5.73
N ARG A 257 10.27 9.92 6.93
CA ARG A 257 9.40 11.09 7.16
C ARG A 257 9.65 12.22 6.18
N GLU A 258 10.92 12.60 6.02
CA GLU A 258 11.31 13.72 5.17
C GLU A 258 11.05 13.45 3.69
N ARG A 259 11.10 12.19 3.25
CA ARG A 259 10.71 11.78 1.89
C ARG A 259 9.21 11.89 1.68
N GLY A 260 8.41 11.49 2.66
CA GLY A 260 6.95 11.68 2.64
C GLY A 260 6.56 13.16 2.59
N ARG A 261 7.22 14.02 3.39
CA ARG A 261 7.02 15.48 3.36
C ARG A 261 7.44 16.09 2.01
N ALA A 262 8.58 15.67 1.47
CA ALA A 262 9.03 16.11 0.16
C ALA A 262 8.06 15.69 -0.96
N TYR A 263 7.48 14.49 -0.86
CA TYR A 263 6.45 14.03 -1.78
C TYR A 263 5.17 14.88 -1.68
N TYR A 264 4.70 15.19 -0.48
CA TYR A 264 3.58 16.12 -0.28
C TYR A 264 3.83 17.48 -0.95
N GLU A 265 4.98 18.10 -0.68
CA GLU A 265 5.34 19.41 -1.28
C GLU A 265 5.47 19.32 -2.80
N MET A 266 5.96 18.19 -3.33
CA MET A 266 6.00 17.94 -4.77
C MET A 266 4.59 17.93 -5.36
N LEU A 267 3.63 17.21 -4.75
CA LEU A 267 2.25 17.18 -5.24
C LEU A 267 1.60 18.57 -5.19
N LYS A 268 1.73 19.25 -4.05
CA LYS A 268 1.19 20.59 -3.82
C LYS A 268 1.76 21.64 -4.78
N GLY A 269 3.04 21.53 -5.12
CA GLY A 269 3.72 22.42 -6.06
C GLY A 269 3.61 22.00 -7.53
N SER A 270 2.93 20.88 -7.83
CA SER A 270 2.76 20.38 -9.20
C SER A 270 1.57 21.02 -9.92
N ARG A 271 1.34 20.62 -11.18
CA ARG A 271 0.13 20.99 -11.95
C ARG A 271 -1.00 19.97 -11.79
N TRP A 272 -0.87 19.00 -10.89
CA TRP A 272 -1.95 18.06 -10.61
C TRP A 272 -3.18 18.82 -10.10
N ALA A 273 -4.36 18.47 -10.60
CA ALA A 273 -5.60 19.19 -10.34
C ALA A 273 -6.32 18.74 -9.04
N GLY A 274 -5.78 17.74 -8.34
CA GLY A 274 -6.39 17.22 -7.13
C GLY A 274 -5.95 17.94 -5.85
N GLU A 275 -6.52 17.52 -4.73
CA GLU A 275 -6.19 18.05 -3.39
C GLU A 275 -5.26 17.08 -2.65
N VAL A 276 -4.17 17.59 -2.06
CA VAL A 276 -3.30 16.80 -1.18
C VAL A 276 -3.38 17.29 0.27
N GLU A 277 -3.52 16.35 1.21
CA GLU A 277 -3.41 16.57 2.65
C GLU A 277 -2.18 15.85 3.20
N LEU A 278 -1.49 16.48 4.16
CA LEU A 278 -0.40 15.90 4.93
C LEU A 278 -0.86 15.72 6.37
N VAL A 279 -0.64 14.53 6.92
CA VAL A 279 -0.86 14.22 8.34
C VAL A 279 0.48 13.76 8.91
N GLU A 280 0.95 14.43 9.96
CA GLU A 280 2.15 14.05 10.68
C GLU A 280 1.81 13.62 12.10
N THR A 281 2.16 12.38 12.45
CA THR A 281 1.97 11.84 13.81
C THR A 281 3.25 12.00 14.63
N LYS A 282 3.16 12.72 15.75
CA LYS A 282 4.30 13.04 16.62
C LYS A 282 4.70 11.88 17.55
N GLY A 283 6.00 11.70 17.76
CA GLY A 283 6.57 10.65 18.63
C GLY A 283 6.13 9.22 18.30
N GLU A 284 5.97 8.90 17.00
CA GLU A 284 5.65 7.55 16.53
C GLU A 284 6.61 7.16 15.41
N GLY A 285 6.84 5.86 15.27
CA GLY A 285 7.74 5.28 14.28
C GLY A 285 7.05 4.82 12.99
N HIS A 286 7.81 4.12 12.16
CA HIS A 286 7.31 3.57 10.91
C HIS A 286 6.16 2.58 11.15
N VAL A 287 5.09 2.71 10.36
CA VAL A 287 3.87 1.87 10.37
C VAL A 287 3.25 1.56 11.74
N PHE A 288 3.45 2.42 12.74
CA PHE A 288 2.99 2.21 14.13
C PHE A 288 1.50 1.81 14.27
N HIS A 289 0.64 2.27 13.36
CA HIS A 289 -0.80 1.96 13.34
C HIS A 289 -1.15 0.50 13.05
N LEU A 290 -0.19 -0.32 12.61
CA LEU A 290 -0.37 -1.75 12.34
C LEU A 290 0.11 -2.65 13.48
N GLU A 291 0.77 -2.08 14.50
CA GLU A 291 1.27 -2.88 15.61
C GLU A 291 0.10 -3.43 16.44
N ARG A 292 0.16 -4.69 16.87
CA ARG A 292 -0.92 -5.32 17.66
C ARG A 292 -1.20 -4.58 18.98
N ASP A 293 -0.18 -3.90 19.47
CA ASP A 293 -0.14 -3.14 20.70
C ASP A 293 -0.62 -1.69 20.48
N ALA A 294 -0.85 -1.29 19.23
CA ALA A 294 -1.25 0.04 18.77
C ALA A 294 -2.67 0.46 19.21
N SER A 295 -3.17 -0.09 20.32
CA SER A 295 -4.27 0.48 21.12
C SER A 295 -4.01 1.91 21.62
N GLY A 296 -2.85 2.50 21.30
CA GLY A 296 -2.49 3.87 21.59
C GLY A 296 -3.40 4.86 20.85
N GLU A 297 -3.72 5.96 21.54
CA GLU A 297 -4.58 7.05 21.05
C GLU A 297 -4.20 7.52 19.63
N LYS A 298 -2.91 7.57 19.31
CA LYS A 298 -2.42 8.07 18.02
C LYS A 298 -2.68 7.12 16.85
N ALA A 299 -2.64 5.80 17.08
CA ALA A 299 -2.94 4.82 16.03
C ALA A 299 -4.45 4.81 15.72
N GLU A 300 -5.27 5.02 16.76
CA GLU A 300 -6.69 5.26 16.59
C GLU A 300 -6.96 6.59 15.86
N GLN A 301 -6.23 7.67 16.17
CA GLN A 301 -6.33 8.95 15.42
C GLN A 301 -5.97 8.79 13.93
N LEU A 302 -4.88 8.08 13.61
CA LEU A 302 -4.51 7.82 12.21
C LEU A 302 -5.56 6.94 11.51
N THR A 303 -6.07 5.91 12.19
CA THR A 303 -7.15 5.07 11.64
C THR A 303 -8.43 5.87 11.42
N ALA A 304 -8.82 6.74 12.37
CA ALA A 304 -9.97 7.63 12.23
C ALA A 304 -9.80 8.59 11.04
N LYS A 305 -8.58 9.09 10.82
CA LYS A 305 -8.27 9.95 9.68
C LYS A 305 -8.38 9.22 8.34
N LEU A 306 -7.91 7.98 8.27
CA LEU A 306 -8.10 7.12 7.10
C LEU A 306 -9.60 6.85 6.85
N VAL A 307 -10.36 6.56 7.92
CA VAL A 307 -11.82 6.38 7.84
C VAL A 307 -12.50 7.64 7.30
N GLU A 308 -12.14 8.82 7.80
CA GLU A 308 -12.66 10.11 7.29
C GLU A 308 -12.36 10.27 5.80
N PHE A 309 -11.13 9.98 5.38
CA PHE A 309 -10.71 10.12 3.99
C PHE A 309 -11.49 9.21 3.02
N PHE A 310 -11.72 7.95 3.41
CA PHE A 310 -12.44 6.99 2.57
C PHE A 310 -13.95 7.15 2.61
N ALA A 311 -14.52 7.49 3.78
CA ALA A 311 -15.96 7.70 3.93
C ALA A 311 -16.41 9.05 3.36
N GLY A 312 -15.53 10.05 3.37
CA GLY A 312 -15.86 11.42 3.01
C GLY A 312 -16.47 11.57 1.62
N ASP A 313 -17.49 12.43 1.54
CA ASP A 313 -18.23 12.73 0.31
C ASP A 313 -17.31 13.33 -0.78
N ARG A 314 -17.77 13.24 -2.03
CA ARG A 314 -17.16 13.97 -3.14
C ARG A 314 -17.40 15.47 -2.90
N LYS A 315 -16.34 16.22 -2.63
CA LYS A 315 -16.40 17.70 -2.68
C LYS A 315 -16.58 18.16 -4.12
#